data_AF-A0A967FPY4-F1
#
_entry.id   AF-A0A967FPY4-F1
#
_cell.length_a   1.000
_cell.length_b   1.000
_cell.length_c   1.000
_cell.angle_alpha   90.00
_cell.angle_beta   90.00
_cell.angle_gamma   90.00
#
_symmetry.space_group_name_H-M   'P 1'
#
loop_
_entity.id
_entity.type
_entity.pdbx_description
1 polymer ?
#
loop_
_entity_poly.entity_id
_entity_poly.type
_entity_poly.pdbx_seq_one_letter_code
_entity_poly.pdbx_strand_id
1 'polypeptide(L)'
;MKLTGKPYEAHLLAVIVLYILGFSIYLNSLSVPFVFDDYPNIRDNPSIRLQTIDVNGLREAAFESRAHRRPLANISFALNYAADGYRVKWYHVVNVLIHIVNGVLVYFLALILLARDQAKGSRGSTPSRRLWLVALFAAAIFVAHPLQVQAVTMAPRYAQAHANLSVALERLGKPRESCRHLVIALELDSAVSYSESARQQCDANSNAN
;
A
#
# COMPACT_ATOMS: atom_id res chain seq x y z
N MET A 1 -4.39 33.33 23.19
CA MET A 1 -4.26 33.44 21.73
C MET A 1 -5.41 32.71 21.06
N LYS A 2 -6.54 33.41 20.85
CA LYS A 2 -7.66 32.91 20.02
C LYS A 2 -7.15 32.89 18.58
N LEU A 3 -7.38 31.80 17.83
CA LEU A 3 -7.12 31.81 16.38
C LEU A 3 -8.09 32.85 15.79
N THR A 4 -7.57 33.99 15.33
CA THR A 4 -8.34 35.16 14.90
C THR A 4 -8.92 35.05 13.48
N GLY A 5 -9.16 33.82 13.02
CA GLY A 5 -9.69 33.51 11.69
C GLY A 5 -11.06 32.84 11.76
N LYS A 6 -11.80 32.83 10.65
CA LYS A 6 -13.04 32.04 10.56
C LYS A 6 -12.68 30.55 10.73
N PRO A 7 -13.52 29.71 11.38
CA PRO A 7 -13.15 28.35 11.77
C PRO A 7 -12.68 27.46 10.60
N TYR A 8 -13.15 27.72 9.37
CA TYR A 8 -12.72 27.00 8.18
C TYR A 8 -11.26 27.27 7.78
N GLU A 9 -10.68 28.42 8.14
CA GLU A 9 -9.30 28.77 7.76
C GLU A 9 -8.29 27.87 8.46
N ALA A 10 -8.55 27.51 9.72
CA ALA A 10 -7.72 26.58 10.48
C ALA A 10 -7.79 25.16 9.91
N HIS A 11 -8.97 24.72 9.46
CA HIS A 11 -9.12 23.41 8.81
C HIS A 11 -8.46 23.39 7.43
N LEU A 12 -8.60 24.48 6.65
CA LEU A 12 -7.92 24.61 5.37
C LEU A 12 -6.40 24.58 5.53
N LEU A 13 -5.86 25.28 6.53
CA LEU A 13 -4.44 25.23 6.86
C LEU A 13 -3.99 23.81 7.22
N ALA A 14 -4.76 23.09 8.05
CA ALA A 14 -4.45 21.69 8.39
C ALA A 14 -4.41 20.80 7.14
N VAL A 15 -5.38 20.94 6.23
CA VAL A 15 -5.43 20.19 4.97
C VAL A 15 -4.22 20.52 4.08
N ILE A 16 -3.86 21.80 3.94
CA ILE A 16 -2.69 22.22 3.16
C ILE A 16 -1.40 21.64 3.76
N VAL A 17 -1.26 21.69 5.09
CA VAL A 17 -0.09 21.13 5.79
C VAL A 17 0.00 19.62 5.56
N LEU A 18 -1.11 18.88 5.69
CA LEU A 18 -1.13 17.44 5.45
C LEU A 18 -0.84 17.09 3.99
N TYR A 19 -1.34 17.89 3.05
CA TYR A 19 -1.06 17.71 1.62
C TYR A 19 0.43 17.90 1.31
N ILE A 20 1.01 19.02 1.75
CA ILE A 20 2.43 19.33 1.53
C ILE A 20 3.30 18.25 2.21
N LEU A 21 2.98 17.88 3.44
CA LEU A 21 3.72 16.85 4.19
C LEU A 21 3.66 15.50 3.47
N GLY A 22 2.46 15.01 3.12
CA GLY A 22 2.29 13.73 2.44
C GLY A 22 3.00 13.72 1.09
N PHE A 23 2.79 14.73 0.26
CA PHE A 23 3.43 14.77 -1.06
C PHE A 23 4.96 14.85 -0.96
N SER A 24 5.49 15.62 -0.01
CA SER A 24 6.95 15.74 0.20
C SER A 24 7.59 14.43 0.64
N ILE A 25 6.93 13.66 1.51
CA ILE A 25 7.43 12.38 2.00
C ILE A 25 7.48 11.33 0.86
N TYR A 26 6.44 11.29 0.02
CA TYR A 26 6.31 10.28 -1.03
C TYR A 26 6.80 10.75 -2.42
N LEU A 27 7.40 11.95 -2.52
CA LEU A 27 7.85 12.50 -3.81
C LEU A 27 8.82 11.55 -4.54
N ASN A 28 9.73 10.94 -3.78
CA ASN A 28 10.73 10.02 -4.33
C ASN A 28 10.14 8.67 -4.76
N SER A 29 8.96 8.27 -4.25
CA SER A 29 8.34 7.01 -4.65
C SER A 29 7.67 7.07 -6.01
N LEU A 30 7.43 8.27 -6.56
CA LEU A 30 6.75 8.45 -7.85
C LEU A 30 7.48 7.84 -9.05
N SER A 31 8.78 7.58 -8.91
CA SER A 31 9.63 7.04 -10.00
C SER A 31 9.99 5.57 -9.81
N VAL A 32 9.50 4.93 -8.74
CA VAL A 32 9.79 3.52 -8.46
C VAL A 32 8.96 2.63 -9.40
N PRO A 33 9.55 1.63 -10.08
CA PRO A 33 8.80 0.73 -10.95
C PRO A 33 7.80 -0.11 -10.16
N PHE A 34 6.88 -0.79 -10.86
CA PHE A 34 6.03 -1.81 -10.25
C PHE A 34 6.89 -2.90 -9.59
N VAL A 35 6.53 -3.30 -8.38
CA VAL A 35 7.25 -4.29 -7.56
C VAL A 35 6.28 -5.26 -6.87
N PHE A 36 6.75 -6.46 -6.55
CA PHE A 36 6.01 -7.45 -5.75
C PHE A 36 4.56 -7.69 -6.22
N ASP A 37 3.60 -7.27 -5.42
CA ASP A 37 2.17 -7.48 -5.63
C ASP A 37 1.60 -6.59 -6.74
N ASP A 38 2.33 -5.57 -7.22
CA ASP A 38 1.91 -4.79 -8.38
C ASP A 38 1.82 -5.63 -9.65
N TYR A 39 2.70 -6.63 -9.82
CA TYR A 39 2.69 -7.49 -11.03
C TYR A 39 1.38 -8.27 -11.17
N PRO A 40 1.01 -9.15 -10.22
CA PRO A 40 -0.21 -9.94 -10.35
C PRO A 40 -1.50 -9.10 -10.23
N ASN A 41 -1.45 -7.90 -9.65
CA ASN A 41 -2.65 -7.06 -9.46
C ASN A 41 -2.84 -6.00 -10.53
N ILE A 42 -1.77 -5.56 -11.22
CA ILE A 42 -1.81 -4.48 -12.21
C ILE A 42 -1.32 -4.98 -13.57
N ARG A 43 -0.05 -5.40 -13.67
CA ARG A 43 0.57 -5.70 -14.98
C ARG A 43 0.00 -6.96 -15.63
N ASP A 44 -0.15 -8.01 -14.85
CA ASP A 44 -0.55 -9.34 -15.30
C ASP A 44 -2.07 -9.58 -15.11
N ASN A 45 -2.79 -8.54 -14.67
CA ASN A 45 -4.22 -8.60 -14.40
C ASN A 45 -5.03 -8.13 -15.62
N PRO A 46 -5.67 -9.03 -16.38
CA PRO A 46 -6.45 -8.63 -17.56
C PRO A 46 -7.72 -7.87 -17.18
N SER A 47 -8.31 -8.14 -16.01
CA SER A 47 -9.61 -7.58 -15.58
C SER A 47 -9.57 -6.07 -15.36
N ILE A 48 -8.39 -5.45 -15.25
CA ILE A 48 -8.27 -3.99 -15.09
C ILE A 48 -8.02 -3.26 -16.43
N ARG A 49 -7.88 -3.97 -17.55
CA ARG A 49 -7.49 -3.37 -18.85
C ARG A 49 -8.67 -2.74 -19.59
N LEU A 50 -9.33 -1.76 -18.97
CA LEU A 50 -10.44 -1.03 -19.62
C LEU A 50 -9.94 -0.23 -20.83
N GLN A 51 -10.61 -0.42 -21.96
CA GLN A 51 -10.43 0.39 -23.17
C GLN A 51 -11.36 1.61 -23.17
N THR A 52 -12.54 1.46 -22.57
CA THR A 52 -13.54 2.51 -22.38
C THR A 52 -14.07 2.45 -20.96
N ILE A 53 -14.43 3.60 -20.37
CA ILE A 53 -15.01 3.62 -19.02
C ILE A 53 -16.50 3.28 -19.15
N ASP A 54 -16.85 2.03 -18.89
CA ASP A 54 -18.23 1.54 -18.86
C ASP A 54 -18.52 0.71 -17.61
N VAL A 55 -19.81 0.57 -17.28
CA VAL A 55 -20.27 -0.07 -16.04
C VAL A 55 -19.86 -1.55 -15.99
N ASN A 56 -19.87 -2.25 -17.13
CA ASN A 56 -19.53 -3.68 -17.17
C ASN A 56 -18.04 -3.89 -16.94
N GLY A 57 -17.18 -3.10 -17.59
CA GLY A 57 -15.74 -3.13 -17.37
C GLY A 57 -15.35 -2.73 -15.94
N LEU A 58 -16.03 -1.74 -15.34
CA LEU A 58 -15.80 -1.38 -13.93
C LEU A 58 -16.24 -2.49 -12.98
N ARG A 59 -17.36 -3.17 -13.27
CA ARG A 59 -17.82 -4.33 -12.49
C ARG A 59 -16.85 -5.51 -12.60
N GLU A 60 -16.36 -5.80 -13.80
CA GLU A 60 -15.35 -6.84 -14.05
C GLU A 60 -14.06 -6.53 -13.28
N ALA A 61 -13.53 -5.32 -13.40
CA ALA A 61 -12.36 -4.90 -12.65
C ALA A 61 -12.57 -5.04 -11.14
N ALA A 62 -13.74 -4.63 -10.63
CA ALA A 62 -14.04 -4.69 -9.20
C ALA A 62 -14.05 -6.13 -8.65
N PHE A 63 -14.77 -7.04 -9.32
CA PHE A 63 -15.17 -8.31 -8.74
C PHE A 63 -14.52 -9.55 -9.39
N GLU A 64 -14.06 -9.45 -10.63
CA GLU A 64 -13.45 -10.56 -11.37
C GLU A 64 -11.90 -10.47 -11.40
N SER A 65 -11.35 -9.36 -10.89
CA SER A 65 -9.90 -9.22 -10.67
C SER A 65 -9.37 -10.28 -9.71
N ARG A 66 -8.10 -10.68 -9.89
CA ARG A 66 -7.39 -11.65 -9.04
C ARG A 66 -7.55 -11.34 -7.55
N ALA A 67 -7.48 -10.06 -7.18
CA ALA A 67 -7.75 -9.56 -5.84
C ALA A 67 -9.21 -9.10 -5.67
N HIS A 68 -10.19 -9.96 -5.96
CA HIS A 68 -11.64 -9.67 -5.89
C HIS A 68 -12.13 -9.07 -4.55
N ARG A 69 -11.38 -9.28 -3.46
CA ARG A 69 -11.68 -8.69 -2.13
C ARG A 69 -11.30 -7.22 -2.01
N ARG A 70 -10.71 -6.61 -3.05
CA ARG A 70 -10.24 -5.21 -3.08
C ARG A 70 -10.91 -4.42 -4.21
N PRO A 71 -12.26 -4.39 -4.30
CA PRO A 71 -12.96 -3.85 -5.47
C PRO A 71 -12.62 -2.39 -5.74
N LEU A 72 -12.50 -1.55 -4.71
CA LEU A 72 -12.14 -0.13 -4.86
C LEU A 72 -10.72 0.07 -5.38
N ALA A 73 -9.77 -0.76 -4.93
CA ALA A 73 -8.39 -0.69 -5.42
C ALA A 73 -8.32 -1.15 -6.88
N ASN A 74 -9.01 -2.26 -7.22
CA ASN A 74 -9.06 -2.75 -8.58
C ASN A 74 -9.68 -1.72 -9.53
N ILE A 75 -10.81 -1.10 -9.16
CA ILE A 75 -11.43 0.00 -9.92
C ILE A 75 -10.43 1.15 -10.11
N SER A 76 -9.72 1.55 -9.06
CA SER A 76 -8.70 2.61 -9.15
C SER A 76 -7.58 2.26 -10.14
N PHE A 77 -7.09 1.00 -10.15
CA PHE A 77 -6.10 0.55 -11.13
C PHE A 77 -6.66 0.51 -12.55
N ALA A 78 -7.92 0.13 -12.69
CA ALA A 78 -8.64 0.07 -13.95
C ALA A 78 -8.82 1.46 -14.58
N LEU A 79 -9.20 2.44 -13.77
CA LEU A 79 -9.31 3.84 -14.19
C LEU A 79 -7.94 4.44 -14.54
N ASN A 80 -6.90 4.12 -13.76
CA ASN A 80 -5.53 4.53 -14.10
C ASN A 80 -5.09 3.95 -15.45
N TYR A 81 -5.37 2.66 -15.69
CA TYR A 81 -5.06 2.01 -16.96
C TYR A 81 -5.80 2.66 -18.13
N ALA A 82 -7.10 2.93 -17.98
CA ALA A 82 -7.90 3.59 -19.01
C ALA A 82 -7.40 5.00 -19.35
N ALA A 83 -6.84 5.71 -18.37
CA ALA A 83 -6.33 7.07 -18.57
C ALA A 83 -4.98 7.11 -19.29
N ASP A 84 -4.01 6.26 -18.88
CA ASP A 84 -2.62 6.42 -19.35
C ASP A 84 -1.84 5.09 -19.54
N GLY A 85 -2.54 3.96 -19.53
CA GLY A 85 -1.96 2.62 -19.62
C GLY A 85 -1.09 2.32 -18.40
N TYR A 86 0.04 1.62 -18.60
CA TYR A 86 0.96 1.22 -17.52
C TYR A 86 1.97 2.29 -17.10
N ARG A 87 1.64 3.57 -17.22
CA ARG A 87 2.52 4.68 -16.79
C ARG A 87 2.57 4.77 -15.27
N VAL A 88 3.53 4.03 -14.69
CA VAL A 88 3.74 3.80 -13.24
C VAL A 88 3.64 5.07 -12.39
N LYS A 89 4.21 6.18 -12.88
CA LYS A 89 4.17 7.47 -12.19
C LYS A 89 2.75 7.87 -11.76
N TRP A 90 1.76 7.67 -12.62
CA TRP A 90 0.39 8.10 -12.34
C TRP A 90 -0.33 7.19 -11.35
N TYR A 91 -0.03 5.89 -11.35
CA TYR A 91 -0.49 4.99 -10.29
C TYR A 91 -0.01 5.46 -8.92
N HIS A 92 1.27 5.82 -8.80
CA HIS A 92 1.83 6.33 -7.55
C HIS A 92 1.25 7.68 -7.15
N VAL A 93 1.06 8.60 -8.10
CA VAL A 93 0.41 9.89 -7.83
C VAL A 93 -1.00 9.66 -7.28
N VAL A 94 -1.82 8.82 -7.91
CA VAL A 94 -3.18 8.53 -7.44
C VAL A 94 -3.16 7.87 -6.07
N ASN A 95 -2.25 6.93 -5.82
CA ASN A 95 -2.11 6.31 -4.50
C ASN A 95 -1.72 7.32 -3.41
N VAL A 96 -0.78 8.24 -3.69
CA VAL A 96 -0.38 9.31 -2.76
C VAL A 96 -1.55 10.25 -2.49
N LEU A 97 -2.34 10.60 -3.51
CA LEU A 97 -3.52 11.44 -3.33
C LEU A 97 -4.59 10.76 -2.47
N ILE A 98 -4.88 9.47 -2.72
CA ILE A 98 -5.79 8.67 -1.89
C ILE A 98 -5.30 8.61 -0.45
N HIS A 99 -4.00 8.42 -0.22
CA HIS A 99 -3.40 8.41 1.12
C HIS A 99 -3.54 9.76 1.83
N ILE A 100 -3.29 10.88 1.15
CA ILE A 100 -3.49 12.22 1.70
C ILE A 100 -4.96 12.44 2.06
N VAL A 101 -5.89 12.05 1.18
CA VAL A 101 -7.34 12.13 1.46
C VAL A 101 -7.68 11.33 2.72
N ASN A 102 -7.16 10.10 2.86
CA ASN A 102 -7.35 9.30 4.07
C ASN A 102 -6.77 10.00 5.31
N GLY A 103 -5.61 10.64 5.21
CA GLY A 103 -5.03 11.44 6.29
C GLY A 103 -5.91 12.62 6.72
N VAL A 104 -6.53 13.30 5.75
CA VAL A 104 -7.52 14.36 6.01
C VAL A 104 -8.77 13.79 6.69
N LEU A 105 -9.24 12.61 6.29
CA LEU A 105 -10.36 11.94 6.96
C LEU A 105 -10.00 11.55 8.40
N VAL A 106 -8.79 11.07 8.65
CA VAL A 106 -8.28 10.77 10.01
C VAL A 106 -8.25 12.04 10.86
N TYR A 107 -7.82 13.17 10.30
CA TYR A 107 -7.86 14.47 10.99
C TYR A 107 -9.28 14.84 11.43
N PHE A 108 -10.27 14.77 10.53
CA PHE A 108 -11.65 15.08 10.88
C PHE A 108 -12.26 14.06 11.85
N LEU A 109 -11.94 12.78 11.71
CA LEU A 109 -12.35 11.74 12.64
C LEU A 109 -11.80 12.01 14.05
N ALA A 110 -10.51 12.35 14.17
CA ALA A 110 -9.90 12.71 15.44
C ALA A 110 -10.57 13.93 16.08
N LEU A 111 -10.91 14.95 15.30
CA LEU A 111 -11.68 16.10 15.78
C LEU A 111 -13.06 15.70 16.31
N ILE A 112 -13.81 14.85 15.58
CA ILE A 112 -15.14 14.38 16.00
C ILE A 112 -15.05 13.60 17.31
N LEU A 113 -14.06 12.72 17.45
CA LEU A 113 -13.86 11.90 18.65
C LEU A 113 -13.48 12.76 19.86
N LEU A 114 -12.52 13.68 19.70
CA LEU A 114 -12.07 14.57 20.77
C LEU A 114 -13.15 15.58 21.18
N ALA A 115 -13.95 16.07 20.24
CA ALA A 115 -15.06 16.98 20.53
C ALA A 115 -16.20 16.28 21.29
N ARG A 116 -16.48 15.00 21.00
CA ARG A 116 -17.46 14.19 21.74
C ARG A 116 -17.06 13.98 23.21
N ASP A 117 -15.77 13.80 23.47
CA ASP A 117 -15.25 13.65 24.84
C ASP A 117 -15.43 14.94 25.65
N GLN A 118 -15.11 16.10 25.05
CA GLN A 118 -15.32 17.40 25.69
C GLN A 118 -16.80 17.72 25.94
N ALA A 119 -17.69 17.36 25.03
CA ALA A 119 -19.13 17.60 25.19
C ALA A 119 -19.74 16.86 26.40
N LYS A 120 -19.11 15.78 26.87
CA LYS A 120 -19.50 15.09 28.11
C LYS A 120 -19.08 15.84 29.39
N GLY A 121 -18.04 16.68 29.32
CA GLY A 121 -17.49 17.42 30.47
C GLY A 121 -17.78 18.93 30.51
N SER A 122 -18.14 19.55 29.38
CA SER A 122 -18.53 20.97 29.30
C SER A 122 -19.36 21.23 28.04
N ARG A 123 -20.61 21.68 28.24
CA ARG A 123 -21.54 22.01 27.14
C ARG A 123 -21.03 23.23 26.34
N GLY A 124 -20.80 23.06 25.05
CA GLY A 124 -20.89 24.14 24.06
C GLY A 124 -19.62 24.93 23.71
N SER A 125 -18.41 24.44 24.03
CA SER A 125 -17.18 25.11 23.58
C SER A 125 -16.71 24.60 22.21
N THR A 126 -16.31 25.53 21.32
CA THR A 126 -15.60 25.22 20.09
C THR A 126 -14.35 24.38 20.40
N PRO A 127 -13.93 23.44 19.52
CA PRO A 127 -12.75 22.63 19.77
C PRO A 127 -11.57 23.53 20.12
N SER A 128 -11.02 23.34 21.33
CA SER A 128 -9.91 24.20 21.77
C SER A 128 -8.72 24.06 20.82
N ARG A 129 -7.87 25.09 20.72
CA ARG A 129 -6.63 25.05 19.92
C ARG A 129 -5.80 23.79 20.18
N ARG A 130 -5.82 23.26 21.42
CA ARG A 130 -5.15 22.02 21.79
C ARG A 130 -5.73 20.80 21.06
N LEU A 131 -7.05 20.68 20.95
CA LEU A 131 -7.70 19.57 20.25
C LEU A 131 -7.36 19.58 18.76
N TRP A 132 -7.39 20.77 18.16
CA TRP A 132 -7.01 20.95 16.77
C TRP A 132 -5.56 20.51 16.52
N LEU A 133 -4.62 20.89 17.41
CA LEU A 133 -3.23 20.46 17.32
C LEU A 133 -3.07 18.95 17.50
N VAL A 134 -3.77 18.35 18.46
CA VAL A 134 -3.73 16.89 18.69
C VAL A 134 -4.27 16.13 17.48
N ALA A 135 -5.40 16.57 16.91
CA ALA A 135 -5.97 15.96 15.71
C ALA A 135 -5.03 16.11 14.50
N LEU A 136 -4.44 17.29 14.31
CA LEU A 136 -3.46 17.53 13.24
C LEU A 136 -2.23 16.64 13.44
N PHE A 137 -1.73 16.52 14.67
CA PHE A 137 -0.56 15.68 14.96
C PHE A 137 -0.86 14.19 14.75
N ALA A 138 -2.03 13.71 15.17
CA ALA A 138 -2.46 12.34 14.91
C ALA A 138 -2.55 12.03 13.41
N ALA A 139 -3.11 12.96 12.62
CA ALA A 139 -3.17 12.83 11.16
C ALA A 139 -1.81 12.96 10.50
N ALA A 140 -0.94 13.85 10.98
CA ALA A 140 0.42 14.00 10.49
C ALA A 140 1.24 12.74 10.76
N ILE A 141 1.09 12.12 11.95
CA ILE A 141 1.62 10.78 12.22
C ILE A 141 1.03 9.82 11.22
N PHE A 142 -0.29 9.72 11.04
CA PHE A 142 -0.87 8.77 10.07
C PHE A 142 -0.31 8.93 8.65
N VAL A 143 -0.17 10.16 8.16
CA VAL A 143 0.34 10.47 6.81
C VAL A 143 1.84 10.15 6.70
N ALA A 144 2.62 10.53 7.71
CA ALA A 144 4.06 10.37 7.72
C ALA A 144 4.52 8.98 8.19
N HIS A 145 3.68 8.28 8.93
CA HIS A 145 3.98 6.97 9.46
C HIS A 145 4.11 6.05 8.25
N PRO A 146 5.28 5.41 8.08
CA PRO A 146 5.38 4.30 7.16
C PRO A 146 4.53 3.18 7.77
N LEU A 147 3.21 3.17 7.52
CA LEU A 147 2.36 1.98 7.72
C LEU A 147 2.94 0.77 6.94
N GLN A 148 3.88 1.06 6.04
CA GLN A 148 4.78 0.20 5.29
C GLN A 148 6.25 0.35 5.72
N VAL A 149 6.54 0.18 7.02
CA VAL A 149 7.83 -0.45 7.42
C VAL A 149 7.95 -1.87 6.82
N GLN A 150 6.91 -2.39 6.17
CA GLN A 150 6.79 -3.72 5.57
C GLN A 150 8.07 -4.23 4.86
N ALA A 151 8.95 -3.37 4.35
CA ALA A 151 10.26 -3.75 3.81
C ALA A 151 11.45 -3.78 4.81
N VAL A 152 11.44 -3.01 5.91
CA VAL A 152 12.50 -3.08 6.95
C VAL A 152 12.29 -4.29 7.89
N THR A 153 11.05 -4.78 8.02
CA THR A 153 10.66 -6.04 8.68
C THR A 153 10.19 -7.14 7.70
N MET A 154 10.56 -7.07 6.42
CA MET A 154 10.70 -8.31 5.65
C MET A 154 11.87 -9.05 6.31
N ALA A 155 11.57 -9.78 7.39
CA ALA A 155 12.53 -10.58 8.11
C ALA A 155 13.30 -11.45 7.09
N PRO A 156 14.48 -11.98 7.43
CA PRO A 156 15.10 -13.11 6.72
C PRO A 156 14.22 -14.39 6.67
N ARG A 157 12.91 -14.26 6.92
CA ARG A 157 11.88 -15.28 7.11
C ARG A 157 10.65 -15.06 6.20
N TYR A 158 10.75 -14.26 5.13
CA TYR A 158 9.68 -14.16 4.14
C TYR A 158 9.79 -15.29 3.10
N ALA A 159 8.97 -16.34 3.27
CA ALA A 159 9.03 -17.56 2.48
C ALA A 159 9.00 -17.31 0.96
N GLN A 160 8.11 -16.42 0.50
CA GLN A 160 7.96 -16.16 -0.93
C GLN A 160 9.18 -15.45 -1.55
N ALA A 161 9.92 -14.63 -0.80
CA ALA A 161 11.18 -14.08 -1.32
C ALA A 161 12.25 -15.17 -1.49
N HIS A 162 12.34 -16.10 -0.53
CA HIS A 162 13.24 -17.24 -0.62
C HIS A 162 12.87 -18.17 -1.78
N ALA A 163 11.58 -18.41 -2.02
CA ALA A 163 11.10 -19.18 -3.18
C ALA A 163 11.36 -18.46 -4.52
N ASN A 164 11.14 -17.14 -4.59
CA ASN A 164 11.43 -16.39 -5.82
C ASN A 164 12.94 -16.34 -6.12
N LEU A 165 13.77 -16.24 -5.07
CA LEU A 165 15.23 -16.27 -5.19
C LEU A 165 15.75 -17.64 -5.60
N SER A 166 15.16 -18.75 -5.10
CA SER A 166 15.56 -20.09 -5.54
C SER A 166 15.31 -20.29 -7.03
N VAL A 167 14.17 -19.83 -7.54
CA VAL A 167 13.85 -19.88 -8.98
C VAL A 167 14.81 -19.02 -9.80
N ALA A 168 15.20 -17.83 -9.31
CA ALA A 168 16.17 -16.98 -9.99
C ALA A 168 17.57 -17.63 -10.05
N LEU A 169 18.02 -18.25 -8.96
CA LEU A 169 19.31 -18.95 -8.88
C LEU A 169 19.35 -20.21 -9.77
N GLU A 170 18.23 -20.91 -9.92
CA GLU A 170 18.07 -22.03 -10.86
C GLU A 170 18.32 -21.55 -12.30
N ARG A 171 17.71 -20.44 -12.71
CA ARG A 171 17.92 -19.83 -14.04
C ARG A 171 19.35 -19.36 -14.28
N LEU A 172 20.08 -19.05 -13.21
CA LEU A 172 21.50 -18.68 -13.25
C LEU A 172 22.45 -19.89 -13.20
N GLY A 173 21.92 -21.12 -13.19
CA GLY A 173 22.74 -22.34 -13.13
C GLY A 173 23.43 -22.55 -11.78
N LYS A 174 22.87 -22.01 -10.69
CA LYS A 174 23.39 -22.13 -9.33
C LYS A 174 22.53 -23.06 -8.45
N PRO A 175 22.50 -24.38 -8.71
CA PRO A 175 21.55 -25.30 -8.08
C PRO A 175 21.76 -25.44 -6.56
N ARG A 176 23.01 -25.40 -6.07
CA ARG A 176 23.30 -25.52 -4.62
C ARG A 176 22.77 -24.32 -3.81
N GLU A 177 22.93 -23.10 -4.34
CA GLU A 177 22.41 -21.89 -3.70
C GLU A 177 20.88 -21.86 -3.78
N SER A 178 20.33 -22.23 -4.94
CA SER A 178 18.88 -22.36 -5.14
C SER A 178 18.22 -23.26 -4.08
N CYS A 179 18.78 -24.45 -3.84
CA CYS A 179 18.24 -25.38 -2.85
C CYS A 179 18.25 -24.86 -1.41
N ARG A 180 19.31 -24.15 -1.01
CA ARG A 180 19.36 -23.54 0.33
C ARG A 180 18.20 -22.57 0.54
N HIS A 181 17.90 -21.73 -0.46
CA HIS A 181 16.80 -20.80 -0.37
C HIS A 181 15.44 -21.50 -0.45
N LEU A 182 15.29 -22.56 -1.25
CA LEU A 182 14.05 -23.35 -1.30
C LEU A 182 13.71 -24.02 0.05
N VAL A 183 14.71 -24.62 0.71
CA VAL A 183 14.51 -25.24 2.03
C VAL A 183 14.06 -24.20 3.05
N ILE A 184 14.74 -23.05 3.10
CA ILE A 184 14.35 -21.96 4.00
C ILE A 184 12.93 -21.50 3.68
N ALA A 185 12.54 -21.37 2.40
CA ALA A 185 11.17 -21.01 2.03
C ALA A 185 10.12 -21.98 2.58
N LEU A 186 10.37 -23.29 2.44
CA LEU A 186 9.47 -24.35 2.90
C LEU A 186 9.42 -24.49 4.43
N GLU A 187 10.52 -24.22 5.13
CA GLU A 187 10.55 -24.15 6.60
C GLU A 187 9.73 -22.98 7.15
N LEU A 188 9.64 -21.90 6.38
CA LEU A 188 8.93 -20.68 6.77
C LEU A 188 7.44 -20.75 6.45
N ASP A 189 7.10 -21.32 5.31
CA ASP A 189 5.72 -21.56 4.87
C ASP A 189 5.69 -22.78 3.95
N SER A 190 5.11 -23.88 4.43
CA SER A 190 4.98 -25.11 3.65
C SER A 190 3.98 -25.01 2.50
N ALA A 191 3.16 -23.96 2.47
CA ALA A 191 2.20 -23.66 1.40
C ALA A 191 2.74 -22.63 0.39
N VAL A 192 4.01 -22.20 0.51
CA VAL A 192 4.64 -21.26 -0.44
C VAL A 192 4.65 -21.83 -1.86
N SER A 193 4.46 -20.99 -2.86
CA SER A 193 4.51 -21.42 -4.26
C SER A 193 5.97 -21.53 -4.74
N TYR A 194 6.38 -22.70 -5.22
CA TYR A 194 7.73 -23.01 -5.71
C TYR A 194 7.71 -23.85 -7.00
N SER A 195 8.86 -23.96 -7.68
CA SER A 195 9.01 -24.82 -8.86
C SER A 195 9.25 -26.29 -8.46
N GLU A 196 8.45 -27.21 -8.99
CA GLU A 196 8.66 -28.66 -8.78
C GLU A 196 10.02 -29.13 -9.30
N SER A 197 10.56 -28.46 -10.33
CA SER A 197 11.91 -28.70 -10.86
C SER A 197 13.00 -28.43 -9.83
N ALA A 198 12.90 -27.32 -9.08
CA ALA A 198 13.85 -26.98 -8.03
C ALA A 198 13.81 -28.02 -6.91
N ARG A 199 12.62 -28.51 -6.53
CA ARG A 199 12.48 -29.55 -5.50
C ARG A 199 13.14 -30.86 -5.93
N GLN A 200 12.88 -31.34 -7.15
CA GLN A 200 13.51 -32.56 -7.68
C GLN A 200 15.04 -32.45 -7.73
N GLN A 201 15.58 -31.28 -8.12
CA GLN A 201 17.03 -31.06 -8.15
C GLN A 201 17.64 -30.99 -6.74
N CYS A 202 16.89 -30.54 -5.73
CA CYS A 202 17.35 -30.58 -4.35
C CYS A 202 17.40 -32.00 -3.80
N ASP A 203 16.34 -32.78 -4.03
CA ASP A 203 16.26 -34.18 -3.61
C ASP A 203 17.33 -35.03 -4.32
N ALA A 204 17.63 -34.73 -5.59
CA ALA A 204 18.70 -35.40 -6.34
C ALA A 204 20.10 -35.06 -5.80
N ASN A 205 20.35 -33.80 -5.41
CA ASN A 205 21.64 -33.37 -4.89
C ASN A 205 21.88 -33.76 -3.41
N SER A 206 20.83 -33.92 -2.60
CA SER A 206 20.97 -34.40 -1.22
C SER A 206 21.36 -35.87 -1.15
N ASN A 207 20.94 -36.67 -2.14
CA ASN A 207 21.24 -38.10 -2.24
C ASN A 207 22.58 -38.39 -2.94
N ALA A 208 23.28 -37.35 -3.41
CA ALA A 208 24.56 -37.46 -4.10
C ALA A 208 25.79 -37.19 -3.20
N ASN A 209 25.57 -37.01 -1.89
CA ASN A 209 26.61 -36.83 -0.87
C ASN A 209 26.57 -37.95 0.17
#